data_AF-A0A833J406-F1
#
_entry.id   AF-A0A833J406-F1
#
_cell.length_a   1.000
_cell.length_b   1.000
_cell.length_c   1.000
_cell.angle_alpha   90.00
_cell.angle_beta   90.00
_cell.angle_gamma   90.00
#
_symmetry.space_group_name_H-M   'P 1'
#
loop_
_entity.id
_entity.type
_entity.pdbx_description
1 polymer ?
#
loop_
_entity_poly.entity_id
_entity_poly.type
_entity_poly.pdbx_seq_one_letter_code
_entity_poly.pdbx_strand_id
1 'polypeptide(L)'
;MAEQRFIDPLCRDTGFMIVAAFRYCIGRHSYAPSLCCDWLRGHWRLLAEQDRRTIHREIGMHLDDLHRQGDPGTIPGWDIDRQTWERMAEWIGAFREPDLNREEADRHG
;
A
#
# COMPACT_ATOMS: atom_id res chain seq x y z
N MET A 1 25.66 15.81 -3.66
CA MET A 1 24.49 15.10 -4.18
C MET A 1 24.26 13.91 -3.27
N ALA A 2 23.16 13.89 -2.51
CA ALA A 2 22.92 12.83 -1.53
C ALA A 2 22.60 11.52 -2.27
N GLU A 3 23.39 10.49 -2.01
CA GLU A 3 23.14 9.13 -2.45
C GLU A 3 21.82 8.67 -1.82
N GLN A 4 20.79 8.58 -2.66
CA GLN A 4 19.45 8.20 -2.25
C GLN A 4 19.51 6.72 -1.86
N ARG A 5 19.43 6.44 -0.56
CA ARG A 5 19.43 5.06 -0.04
C ARG A 5 18.14 4.38 -0.44
N PHE A 6 18.15 3.74 -1.60
CA PHE A 6 17.02 2.95 -2.10
C PHE A 6 16.91 1.67 -1.28
N ILE A 7 15.69 1.37 -0.82
CA ILE A 7 15.31 0.00 -0.53
C ILE A 7 15.33 -0.72 -1.87
N ASP A 8 16.30 -1.61 -2.10
CA ASP A 8 16.38 -2.39 -3.34
C ASP A 8 15.27 -3.44 -3.32
N PRO A 9 14.20 -3.27 -4.13
CA PRO A 9 13.07 -4.21 -4.15
C PRO A 9 13.46 -5.62 -4.60
N LEU A 10 14.64 -5.80 -5.19
CA LEU A 10 15.17 -7.08 -5.65
C LEU A 10 15.99 -7.81 -4.58
N CYS A 11 16.34 -7.14 -3.47
CA CYS A 11 17.03 -7.78 -2.36
C CYS A 11 16.05 -8.69 -1.59
N ARG A 12 16.47 -9.93 -1.30
CA ARG A 12 15.62 -11.01 -0.77
C ARG A 12 14.82 -10.62 0.47
N ASP A 13 15.37 -9.74 1.31
CA ASP A 13 14.79 -9.37 2.60
C ASP A 13 13.93 -8.09 2.53
N THR A 14 13.96 -7.39 1.40
CA THR A 14 13.22 -6.14 1.21
C THR A 14 11.71 -6.33 1.30
N GLY A 15 11.17 -7.37 0.66
CA GLY A 15 9.74 -7.68 0.72
C GLY A 15 9.26 -7.90 2.16
N PHE A 16 10.05 -8.62 2.95
CA PHE A 16 9.77 -8.83 4.38
C PHE A 16 9.74 -7.50 5.16
N MET A 17 10.74 -6.63 4.95
CA MET A 17 10.79 -5.34 5.65
C MET A 17 9.61 -4.44 5.29
N ILE A 18 9.18 -4.45 4.03
CA ILE A 18 8.03 -3.67 3.56
C ILE A 18 6.73 -4.21 4.17
N VAL A 19 6.52 -5.53 4.14
CA VAL A 19 5.33 -6.16 4.76
C VAL A 19 5.31 -5.93 6.27
N ALA A 20 6.46 -5.99 6.94
CA ALA A 20 6.56 -5.70 8.36
C ALA A 20 6.21 -4.23 8.69
N ALA A 21 6.74 -3.28 7.92
CA ALA A 21 6.40 -1.87 8.06
C ALA A 21 4.92 -1.58 7.78
N PHE A 22 4.36 -2.23 6.76
CA PHE A 22 2.93 -2.17 6.45
C PHE A 22 2.07 -2.68 7.62
N ARG A 23 2.38 -3.87 8.16
CA ARG A 23 1.66 -4.44 9.32
C ARG A 23 1.78 -3.58 10.57
N TYR A 24 2.91 -2.92 10.75
CA TYR A 24 3.06 -1.92 11.82
C TYR A 24 2.07 -0.75 11.63
N CYS A 25 1.83 -0.31 10.39
CA CYS A 25 0.94 0.83 10.12
C CYS A 25 -0.55 0.47 10.23
N ILE A 26 -0.94 -0.78 9.94
CA ILE A 26 -2.35 -1.18 9.82
C ILE A 26 -3.17 -0.97 11.11
N GLY A 27 -2.55 -1.09 12.29
CA GLY A 27 -3.22 -0.96 13.59
C GLY A 27 -2.95 0.36 14.32
N ARG A 28 -2.44 1.40 13.64
CA ARG A 28 -1.99 2.64 14.29
C ARG A 28 -2.92 3.81 14.01
N HIS A 29 -3.58 4.30 15.05
CA HIS A 29 -4.38 5.53 15.03
C HIS A 29 -3.50 6.79 15.03
N SER A 30 -2.95 7.14 13.86
CA SER A 30 -2.00 8.26 13.70
C SER A 30 -1.83 8.63 12.22
N TYR A 31 -0.77 9.36 11.87
CA TYR A 31 -0.40 9.65 10.48
C TYR A 31 0.22 8.44 9.73
N ALA A 32 0.53 7.34 10.42
CA ALA A 32 1.23 6.19 9.84
C ALA A 32 0.49 5.51 8.66
N PRO A 33 -0.84 5.29 8.69
CA PRO A 33 -1.58 4.73 7.55
C PRO A 33 -1.44 5.58 6.29
N SER A 34 -1.55 6.90 6.40
CA SER A 34 -1.44 7.82 5.27
C SER A 34 -0.05 7.77 4.64
N LEU A 35 1.00 7.85 5.48
CA LEU A 35 2.39 7.76 5.03
C LEU A 35 2.68 6.41 4.33
N CYS A 36 2.16 5.32 4.89
CA CYS A 36 2.31 3.99 4.33
C CYS A 36 1.63 3.89 2.96
N CYS A 37 0.38 4.36 2.84
CA CYS A 37 -0.36 4.34 1.59
C CYS A 37 0.34 5.15 0.50
N ASP A 38 0.84 6.35 0.82
CA ASP A 38 1.54 7.19 -0.15
C ASP A 38 2.84 6.55 -0.62
N TRP A 39 3.61 5.95 0.30
CA TRP A 39 4.81 5.21 -0.07
C TRP A 39 4.49 4.00 -0.95
N LEU A 40 3.47 3.22 -0.57
CA LEU A 40 3.05 2.04 -1.33
C LEU A 40 2.59 2.43 -2.74
N ARG A 41 1.78 3.48 -2.91
CA ARG A 41 1.37 3.96 -4.25
C ARG A 41 2.55 4.33 -5.13
N GLY A 42 3.56 5.01 -4.57
CA GLY A 42 4.77 5.40 -5.30
C GLY A 42 5.66 4.23 -5.74
N HIS A 43 5.61 3.10 -5.01
CA HIS A 43 6.53 1.97 -5.20
C HIS A 43 5.83 0.67 -5.58
N TRP A 44 4.51 0.65 -5.74
CA TRP A 44 3.70 -0.56 -5.90
C TRP A 44 4.19 -1.48 -7.01
N ARG A 45 4.59 -0.89 -8.15
CA ARG A 45 5.13 -1.63 -9.31
C ARG A 45 6.43 -2.36 -9.02
N LEU A 46 7.23 -1.82 -8.12
CA LEU A 46 8.54 -2.35 -7.76
C LEU A 46 8.43 -3.52 -6.78
N LEU A 47 7.32 -3.62 -6.04
CA LEU A 47 7.10 -4.72 -5.10
C LEU A 47 6.95 -6.04 -5.83
N ALA A 48 7.41 -7.13 -5.21
CA ALA A 48 7.12 -8.45 -5.71
C ALA A 48 5.61 -8.72 -5.70
N GLU A 49 5.12 -9.48 -6.67
CA GLU A 49 3.70 -9.80 -6.79
C GLU A 49 3.15 -10.49 -5.53
N GLN A 50 3.96 -11.34 -4.89
CA GLN A 50 3.59 -11.98 -3.64
C GLN A 50 3.38 -10.99 -2.48
N ASP A 51 4.20 -9.95 -2.40
CA ASP A 51 4.09 -8.92 -1.36
C ASP A 51 2.86 -8.06 -1.60
N ARG A 52 2.61 -7.66 -2.86
CA ARG A 52 1.37 -6.95 -3.25
C ARG A 52 0.13 -7.74 -2.87
N ARG A 53 0.10 -9.04 -3.17
CA ARG A 53 -1.01 -9.93 -2.80
C ARG A 53 -1.20 -10.03 -1.28
N THR A 54 -0.09 -10.12 -0.55
CA THR A 54 -0.11 -10.18 0.92
C THR A 54 -0.70 -8.89 1.51
N ILE A 55 -0.20 -7.74 1.06
CA ILE A 55 -0.67 -6.42 1.50
C ILE A 55 -2.16 -6.24 1.16
N HIS A 56 -2.56 -6.51 -0.08
CA HIS A 56 -3.96 -6.38 -0.51
C HIS A 56 -4.91 -7.23 0.33
N ARG A 57 -4.55 -8.50 0.56
CA ARG A 57 -5.34 -9.42 1.39
C ARG A 57 -5.48 -8.91 2.83
N GLU A 58 -4.38 -8.44 3.42
CA GLU A 58 -4.38 -7.97 4.81
C GLU A 58 -5.13 -6.64 5.00
N ILE A 59 -5.12 -5.75 4.00
CA ILE A 59 -6.00 -4.57 3.99
C ILE A 59 -7.47 -5.02 4.04
N GLY A 60 -7.86 -5.98 3.20
CA GLY A 60 -9.24 -6.50 3.20
C GLY A 60 -9.64 -7.11 4.56
N MET A 61 -8.77 -7.94 5.14
CA MET A 61 -9.00 -8.52 6.47
C MET A 61 -9.15 -7.46 7.55
N HIS A 62 -8.32 -6.40 7.51
CA HIS A 62 -8.40 -5.30 8.46
C HIS A 62 -9.69 -4.50 8.33
N LEU A 63 -10.13 -4.20 7.11
CA LEU A 63 -11.42 -3.55 6.86
C LEU A 63 -12.57 -4.42 7.35
N ASP A 64 -12.54 -5.73 7.10
CA ASP A 64 -13.54 -6.67 7.62
C ASP A 64 -13.55 -6.73 9.16
N ASP A 65 -12.38 -6.67 9.80
CA ASP A 65 -12.24 -6.58 11.26
C ASP A 65 -12.85 -5.28 11.80
N LEU A 66 -12.57 -4.14 11.15
CA LEU A 66 -13.15 -2.85 11.51
C LEU A 66 -14.67 -2.85 11.37
N HIS A 67 -15.20 -3.42 10.28
CA HIS A 67 -16.65 -3.57 10.09
C HIS A 67 -17.30 -4.46 11.16
N ARG A 68 -16.65 -5.57 11.53
CA ARG A 68 -17.16 -6.49 12.57
C ARG A 68 -17.16 -5.88 13.97
N GLN A 69 -16.22 -5.00 14.27
CA GLN A 69 -16.15 -4.30 15.56
C GLN A 69 -17.27 -3.24 15.70
N GLY A 70 -17.98 -2.93 14.62
CA GLY A 70 -19.01 -1.90 14.58
C GLY A 70 -18.39 -0.51 14.46
N ASP A 71 -19.19 0.49 14.09
CA ASP A 71 -18.73 1.88 13.99
C ASP A 71 -18.48 2.42 15.40
N PRO A 72 -17.22 2.62 15.84
CA PRO A 72 -16.96 3.31 17.08
C PRO A 72 -17.04 4.78 16.74
N GLY A 73 -18.26 5.28 16.45
CA GLY A 73 -18.58 6.69 16.20
C GLY A 73 -18.29 7.61 17.40
N THR A 74 -17.44 7.16 18.32
CA THR A 74 -17.03 7.75 19.58
C THR A 74 -15.51 7.84 19.73
N ILE A 75 -14.69 7.26 18.84
CA ILE A 75 -13.21 7.37 18.90
C ILE A 75 -12.69 8.28 17.77
N PRO A 76 -12.26 9.51 18.09
CA PRO A 76 -11.70 10.44 17.09
C PRO A 76 -10.52 9.82 16.34
N GLY A 77 -10.54 9.88 14.99
CA GLY A 77 -9.46 9.43 14.12
C GLY A 77 -9.63 8.03 13.51
N TRP A 78 -10.47 7.16 14.09
CA TRP A 78 -10.75 5.83 13.52
C TRP A 78 -11.37 5.90 12.12
N ASP A 79 -12.30 6.85 11.92
CA ASP A 79 -12.92 7.06 10.61
C ASP A 79 -11.91 7.47 9.54
N ILE A 80 -10.86 8.20 9.93
CA ILE A 80 -9.82 8.67 9.01
C ILE A 80 -8.94 7.49 8.58
N ASP A 81 -8.56 6.62 9.51
CA ASP A 81 -7.77 5.42 9.19
C ASP A 81 -8.56 4.46 8.31
N ARG A 82 -9.84 4.21 8.65
CA ARG A 82 -10.76 3.38 7.84
C ARG A 82 -10.84 3.91 6.41
N GLN A 83 -11.18 5.18 6.24
CA GLN A 83 -11.25 5.83 4.91
C GLN A 83 -9.91 5.81 4.16
N THR A 84 -8.79 5.82 4.87
CA THR A 84 -7.46 5.74 4.25
C THR A 84 -7.22 4.36 3.65
N TRP A 85 -7.55 3.29 4.39
CA TRP A 85 -7.42 1.92 3.93
C TRP A 85 -8.45 1.54 2.86
N GLU A 86 -9.69 2.04 2.96
CA GLU A 86 -10.72 1.88 1.91
C GLU A 86 -10.24 2.46 0.58
N ARG A 87 -9.77 3.71 0.57
CA ARG A 87 -9.22 4.35 -0.64
C ARG A 87 -8.00 3.61 -1.18
N MET A 88 -7.18 3.01 -0.31
CA MET A 88 -6.05 2.20 -0.76
C MET A 88 -6.52 0.89 -1.41
N ALA A 89 -7.52 0.20 -0.83
CA ALA A 89 -8.09 -1.01 -1.40
C ALA A 89 -8.73 -0.74 -2.78
N GLU A 90 -9.49 0.34 -2.91
CA GLU A 90 -10.06 0.79 -4.19
C GLU A 90 -8.97 1.04 -5.23
N TRP A 91 -7.92 1.77 -4.85
CA TRP A 91 -6.78 2.06 -5.72
C TRP A 91 -6.07 0.78 -6.17
N ILE A 92 -5.85 -0.19 -5.28
CA ILE A 92 -5.25 -1.49 -5.63
C ILE A 92 -6.16 -2.25 -6.62
N GLY A 93 -7.47 -2.28 -6.39
CA GLY A 93 -8.43 -2.96 -7.26
C GLY A 93 -8.52 -2.34 -8.66
N ALA A 94 -8.37 -1.02 -8.74
CA ALA A 94 -8.32 -0.27 -9.98
C ALA A 94 -6.94 -0.28 -10.66
N PHE A 95 -5.89 -0.72 -9.95
CA PHE A 95 -4.52 -0.72 -10.47
C PHE A 95 -4.43 -1.57 -11.74
N ARG A 96 -3.90 -0.96 -12.80
CA ARG A 96 -3.59 -1.60 -14.08
C ARG A 96 -2.10 -1.38 -14.31
N GLU A 97 -1.36 -2.45 -14.55
CA GLU A 97 0.01 -2.29 -15.04
C GLU A 97 -0.07 -1.57 -16.39
N PRO A 98 0.61 -0.43 -16.58
CA PRO A 98 0.60 0.22 -17.88
C PRO A 98 1.30 -0.69 -18.89
N ASP A 99 0.69 -0.78 -20.07
CA ASP A 99 1.15 -1.59 -21.18
C ASP A 99 2.46 -0.99 -21.72
N LEU A 100 3.59 -1.53 -21.27
CA LEU A 100 4.94 -1.06 -21.62
C LEU A 100 5.19 -1.08 -23.14
N ASN A 101 4.42 -1.87 -23.90
CA ASN A 101 4.54 -1.97 -25.35
C ASN A 101 4.02 -0.75 -26.11
N ARG A 102 3.18 0.11 -25.49
CA ARG A 102 2.68 1.34 -26.16
C ARG A 102 3.64 2.52 -26.02
N GLU A 103 4.31 2.67 -24.89
CA GLU A 103 5.22 3.80 -24.62
C GLU A 103 6.58 3.69 -25.34
N GLU A 104 6.97 2.50 -25.81
CA GLU A 104 8.14 2.30 -26.66
C GLU A 104 7.84 2.57 -28.14
N ALA A 105 6.60 2.27 -28.59
CA ALA A 105 6.12 2.56 -29.93
C ALA A 105 5.97 4.06 -30.19
N ASP A 106 5.48 4.84 -29.21
CA ASP A 106 5.35 6.29 -29.31
C ASP A 106 6.68 7.05 -29.18
N ARG A 107 7.75 6.38 -28.69
CA ARG A 107 9.10 6.97 -28.61
C ARG A 107 9.95 6.80 -29.87
N HIS A 108 9.51 5.96 -30.81
CA HIS A 108 10.19 5.71 -32.08
C HIS A 108 9.34 6.12 -33.30
N GLY A 109 8.23 6.83 -33.08
CA GLY A 109 7.36 7.40 -34.12
C GLY A 109 7.67 8.86 -34.43
#